data_AF-A0A351MHV1-F1
#
_entry.id   AF-A0A351MHV1-F1
#
_cell.length_a   1.000
_cell.length_b   1.000
_cell.length_c   1.000
_cell.angle_alpha   90.00
_cell.angle_beta   90.00
_cell.angle_gamma   90.00
#
_symmetry.space_group_name_H-M   'P 1'
#
loop_
_entity.id
_entity.type
_entity.pdbx_description
1 polymer ?
#
loop_
_entity_poly.entity_id
_entity_poly.type
_entity_poly.pdbx_seq_one_letter_code
_entity_poly.pdbx_strand_id
1 'polypeptide(L)'
;MSNPPRPAKPFVKWVGGKRSILDTLVDRAPQSYQRYVEPFVGGGALFFRLQPAPALLADINERLITTYQALRDDVDQVIALLTQHAAAHSADYYYQARVELSAATDPAQVAAWFIYLNKTCYNGLYRVNRRGGFNVPLGDYTDPP
;
A
#
# COMPACT_ATOMS: atom_id res chain seq x y z
N MET A 1 -24.91 -19.95 -4.73
CA MET A 1 -24.75 -19.05 -3.56
C MET A 1 -23.39 -18.41 -3.67
N SER A 2 -23.31 -17.10 -3.88
CA SER A 2 -22.03 -16.37 -3.91
C SER A 2 -21.42 -16.37 -2.51
N ASN A 3 -20.12 -16.64 -2.42
CA ASN A 3 -19.37 -16.58 -1.16
C ASN A 3 -19.43 -15.14 -0.62
N PRO A 4 -19.59 -14.90 0.69
CA PRO A 4 -19.52 -13.56 1.24
C PRO A 4 -18.15 -12.93 0.92
N PRO A 5 -18.10 -11.60 0.67
CA PRO A 5 -16.86 -10.92 0.34
C PRO A 5 -15.84 -11.09 1.47
N ARG A 6 -14.61 -11.44 1.12
CA ARG A 6 -13.52 -11.58 2.10
C ARG A 6 -13.20 -10.21 2.68
N PRO A 7 -12.95 -10.10 4.00
CA PRO A 7 -12.57 -8.83 4.61
C PRO A 7 -11.25 -8.34 4.01
N ALA A 8 -11.20 -7.03 3.69
CA ALA A 8 -10.01 -6.38 3.16
C ALA A 8 -8.84 -6.46 4.17
N LYS A 9 -7.62 -6.46 3.64
CA LYS A 9 -6.37 -6.54 4.43
C LYS A 9 -5.36 -5.51 3.91
N PRO A 10 -4.36 -5.12 4.71
CA PRO A 10 -3.24 -4.30 4.24
C PRO A 10 -2.64 -4.80 2.93
N PHE A 11 -2.59 -3.94 1.90
CA PHE A 11 -2.10 -4.30 0.57
C PHE A 11 -0.57 -4.17 0.43
N VAL A 12 0.07 -3.32 1.24
CA VAL A 12 1.54 -3.12 1.28
C VAL A 12 2.17 -3.71 2.53
N LYS A 13 3.44 -4.13 2.40
CA LYS A 13 4.32 -4.34 3.56
C LYS A 13 4.80 -2.97 4.02
N TRP A 14 4.60 -2.68 5.30
CA TRP A 14 4.93 -1.39 5.88
C TRP A 14 5.73 -1.58 7.17
N VAL A 15 6.83 -0.83 7.29
CA VAL A 15 7.62 -0.82 8.53
C VAL A 15 6.77 -0.24 9.65
N GLY A 16 6.83 -0.85 10.83
CA GLY A 16 5.97 -0.47 11.96
C GLY A 16 4.53 -1.01 11.86
N GLY A 17 4.28 -1.97 10.97
CA GLY A 17 2.97 -2.61 10.87
C GLY A 17 2.51 -3.17 12.22
N LYS A 18 1.34 -2.71 12.70
CA LYS A 18 0.83 -3.02 14.05
C LYS A 18 0.31 -4.46 14.23
N ARG A 19 0.67 -5.38 13.34
CA ARG A 19 0.12 -6.76 13.30
C ARG A 19 0.35 -7.53 14.59
N SER A 20 1.51 -7.41 15.21
CA SER A 20 1.85 -8.11 16.46
C SER A 20 1.08 -7.62 17.68
N ILE A 21 0.49 -6.43 17.62
CA ILE A 21 -0.25 -5.81 18.73
C ILE A 21 -1.72 -5.56 18.37
N LEU A 22 -2.21 -6.12 17.26
CA LEU A 22 -3.55 -5.83 16.75
C LEU A 22 -4.65 -6.19 17.76
N ASP A 23 -4.58 -7.39 18.35
CA ASP A 23 -5.62 -7.85 19.30
C ASP A 23 -5.69 -6.93 20.52
N THR A 24 -4.53 -6.59 21.08
CA THR A 24 -4.40 -5.62 22.17
C THR A 24 -4.99 -4.24 21.84
N LEU A 25 -4.88 -3.78 20.59
CA LEU A 25 -5.45 -2.51 20.15
C LEU A 25 -6.97 -2.61 19.96
N VAL A 26 -7.45 -3.73 19.44
CA VAL A 26 -8.89 -3.99 19.27
C VAL A 26 -9.59 -4.08 20.63
N ASP A 27 -9.01 -4.80 21.59
CA ASP A 27 -9.56 -4.96 22.93
C ASP A 27 -9.66 -3.64 23.71
N ARG A 28 -8.81 -2.65 23.36
CA ARG A 28 -8.80 -1.31 23.94
C ARG A 28 -9.53 -0.27 23.11
N ALA A 29 -9.99 -0.64 21.92
CA ALA A 29 -10.74 0.29 21.09
C ALA A 29 -12.09 0.59 21.76
N PRO A 30 -12.56 1.85 21.74
CA PRO A 30 -13.88 2.18 22.24
C PRO A 30 -14.95 1.39 21.46
N GLN A 31 -15.97 0.88 22.16
CA GLN A 31 -17.05 0.13 21.53
C GLN A 31 -17.91 1.00 20.62
N SER A 32 -17.97 2.31 20.88
CA SER A 32 -18.70 3.29 20.06
C SER A 32 -17.93 4.59 19.94
N TYR A 33 -18.00 5.18 18.74
CA TYR A 33 -17.37 6.45 18.39
C TYR A 33 -18.04 7.00 17.13
N GLN A 34 -18.02 8.32 16.95
CA GLN A 34 -18.65 8.96 15.80
C GLN A 34 -17.82 8.88 14.52
N ARG A 35 -16.49 8.87 14.64
CA ARG A 35 -15.56 8.82 13.52
C ARG A 35 -14.25 8.18 13.96
N TYR A 36 -13.71 7.31 13.12
CA TYR A 36 -12.35 6.80 13.27
C TYR A 36 -11.35 7.76 12.62
N VAL A 37 -10.24 8.06 13.30
CA VAL A 37 -9.16 8.89 12.77
C VAL A 37 -7.83 8.19 13.00
N GLU A 38 -7.09 7.89 11.93
CA GLU A 38 -5.73 7.34 12.01
C GLU A 38 -4.74 8.29 11.30
N PRO A 39 -4.06 9.18 12.04
CA PRO A 39 -3.14 10.17 11.47
C PRO A 39 -1.85 9.61 10.87
N PHE A 40 -1.56 8.34 11.18
CA PHE A 40 -0.36 7.60 10.76
C PHE A 40 -0.78 6.22 10.29
N VAL A 41 -1.56 6.17 9.20
CA VAL A 41 -2.19 4.93 8.74
C VAL A 41 -1.16 3.87 8.36
N GLY A 42 -0.04 4.25 7.71
CA GLY A 42 0.89 3.29 7.15
C GLY A 42 0.18 2.23 6.30
N GLY A 43 0.41 0.94 6.57
CA GLY A 43 -0.32 -0.15 5.91
C GLY A 43 -1.79 -0.33 6.35
N GLY A 44 -2.31 0.46 7.29
CA GLY A 44 -3.72 0.45 7.70
C GLY A 44 -4.17 -0.79 8.48
N ALA A 45 -3.26 -1.45 9.19
CA ALA A 45 -3.55 -2.72 9.86
C ALA A 45 -4.75 -2.64 10.82
N LEU A 46 -4.85 -1.58 11.61
CA LEU A 46 -5.95 -1.39 12.56
C LEU A 46 -7.24 -0.98 11.84
N PHE A 47 -7.16 -0.05 10.89
CA PHE A 47 -8.27 0.32 10.02
C PHE A 47 -8.94 -0.90 9.36
N PHE A 48 -8.17 -1.78 8.70
CA PHE A 48 -8.71 -2.97 8.05
C PHE A 48 -9.26 -4.02 9.04
N ARG A 49 -8.76 -4.02 10.29
CA ARG A 49 -9.25 -4.91 11.35
C ARG A 49 -10.58 -4.44 11.94
N LEU A 50 -10.74 -3.14 12.13
CA LEU A 50 -11.94 -2.53 12.73
C LEU A 50 -13.04 -2.25 11.71
N GLN A 51 -12.68 -2.00 10.44
CA GLN A 51 -13.57 -1.58 9.35
C GLN A 51 -14.56 -0.46 9.74
N PRO A 52 -14.08 0.64 10.35
CA PRO A 52 -14.94 1.69 10.86
C PRO A 52 -15.55 2.54 9.73
N ALA A 53 -16.75 3.05 9.95
CA ALA A 53 -17.38 4.04 9.09
C ALA A 53 -18.15 5.07 9.93
N PRO A 54 -17.92 6.39 9.77
CA PRO A 54 -16.95 7.04 8.88
C PRO A 54 -15.50 6.99 9.40
N ALA A 55 -14.52 7.09 8.49
CA ALA A 55 -13.09 7.08 8.80
C ALA A 55 -12.32 8.20 8.09
N LEU A 56 -11.30 8.75 8.76
CA LEU A 56 -10.29 9.66 8.18
C LEU A 56 -8.91 9.02 8.35
N LEU A 57 -8.25 8.74 7.23
CA LEU A 57 -6.90 8.17 7.20
C LEU A 57 -5.93 9.25 6.70
N ALA A 58 -4.80 9.40 7.37
CA ALA A 58 -3.74 10.30 6.95
C ALA A 58 -2.36 9.67 7.15
N ASP A 59 -1.40 10.16 6.41
CA ASP A 59 0.02 9.87 6.51
C ASP A 59 0.78 11.03 5.86
N ILE A 60 2.03 11.25 6.27
CA ILE A 60 2.89 12.25 5.62
C ILE A 60 3.35 11.77 4.23
N ASN A 61 3.30 10.47 3.98
CA ASN A 61 3.67 9.91 2.69
C ASN A 61 2.56 10.10 1.66
N GLU A 62 2.69 11.16 0.85
CA GLU A 62 1.73 11.47 -0.21
C GLU A 62 1.51 10.31 -1.19
N ARG A 63 2.58 9.62 -1.61
CA ARG A 63 2.46 8.48 -2.54
C ARG A 63 1.63 7.34 -1.95
N LEU A 64 1.74 7.10 -0.64
CA LEU A 64 0.90 6.13 0.06
C LEU A 64 -0.57 6.58 0.07
N ILE A 65 -0.84 7.84 0.40
CA ILE A 65 -2.22 8.36 0.43
C ILE A 65 -2.84 8.38 -0.97
N THR A 66 -2.09 8.77 -2.01
CA THR A 66 -2.52 8.65 -3.41
C THR A 66 -2.85 7.21 -3.77
N THR A 67 -2.05 6.23 -3.29
CA THR A 67 -2.33 4.81 -3.50
C THR A 67 -3.65 4.37 -2.86
N TYR A 68 -3.93 4.80 -1.62
CA TYR A 68 -5.22 4.54 -0.97
C TYR A 68 -6.40 5.16 -1.74
N GLN A 69 -6.24 6.39 -2.25
CA GLN A 69 -7.28 7.08 -3.03
C GLN A 69 -7.54 6.37 -4.37
N ALA A 70 -6.49 6.03 -5.12
CA ALA A 70 -6.62 5.32 -6.38
C ALA A 70 -7.33 3.96 -6.22
N LEU A 71 -6.97 3.20 -5.18
CA LEU A 71 -7.64 1.93 -4.87
C LEU A 71 -9.11 2.10 -4.44
N ARG A 72 -9.46 3.23 -3.83
CA ARG A 72 -10.85 3.55 -3.47
C ARG A 72 -11.68 3.93 -4.70
N ASP A 73 -11.07 4.71 -5.60
CA ASP A 73 -11.78 5.40 -6.68
C ASP A 73 -11.86 4.53 -7.96
N ASP A 74 -10.80 3.81 -8.32
CA ASP A 74 -10.77 2.90 -9.48
C ASP A 74 -9.74 1.77 -9.29
N VAL A 75 -10.16 0.73 -8.56
CA VAL A 75 -9.29 -0.43 -8.30
C VAL A 75 -9.01 -1.27 -9.55
N ASP A 76 -9.93 -1.28 -10.52
CA ASP A 76 -9.81 -2.11 -11.72
C ASP A 76 -8.70 -1.58 -12.64
N GLN A 77 -8.57 -0.26 -12.76
CA GLN A 77 -7.46 0.36 -13.48
C GLN A 77 -6.11 0.04 -12.83
N VAL A 78 -6.01 0.09 -11.49
CA VAL A 78 -4.78 -0.25 -10.77
C VAL A 78 -4.42 -1.72 -10.98
N ILE A 79 -5.40 -2.64 -10.95
CA ILE A 79 -5.19 -4.07 -11.21
C ILE A 79 -4.69 -4.32 -12.64
N ALA A 80 -5.26 -3.62 -13.63
CA ALA A 80 -4.84 -3.75 -15.02
C ALA A 80 -3.37 -3.32 -15.20
N LEU A 81 -2.96 -2.19 -14.60
CA LEU A 81 -1.57 -1.72 -14.63
C LEU A 81 -0.62 -2.67 -13.91
N LEU A 82 -1.02 -3.17 -12.72
CA LEU A 82 -0.21 -4.16 -11.99
C LEU A 82 0.01 -5.44 -12.79
N THR A 83 -1.02 -5.91 -13.52
CA THR A 83 -0.90 -7.07 -14.39
C THR A 83 0.14 -6.85 -15.49
N GLN A 84 0.18 -5.65 -16.08
CA GLN A 84 1.19 -5.28 -17.08
C GLN A 84 2.60 -5.23 -16.46
N HIS A 85 2.76 -4.62 -15.29
CA HIS A 85 4.05 -4.53 -14.59
C HIS A 85 4.59 -5.91 -14.19
N ALA A 86 3.70 -6.80 -13.74
CA ALA A 86 4.06 -8.18 -13.39
C ALA A 86 4.54 -8.94 -14.63
N ALA A 87 3.84 -8.82 -15.77
CA ALA A 87 4.23 -9.48 -17.02
C ALA A 87 5.57 -8.96 -17.58
N ALA A 88 5.91 -7.70 -17.32
CA ALA A 88 7.15 -7.07 -17.76
C ALA A 88 8.32 -7.20 -16.76
N HIS A 89 8.12 -7.92 -15.64
CA HIS A 89 9.08 -7.95 -14.54
C HIS A 89 10.46 -8.45 -14.98
N SER A 90 11.47 -7.63 -14.71
CA SER A 90 12.89 -7.96 -14.85
C SER A 90 13.70 -7.02 -13.96
N ALA A 91 15.00 -7.30 -13.79
CA ALA A 91 15.88 -6.40 -13.06
C ALA A 91 15.91 -5.00 -13.68
N ASP A 92 16.05 -4.90 -15.00
CA ASP A 92 16.07 -3.63 -15.72
C ASP A 92 14.74 -2.89 -15.58
N TYR A 93 13.62 -3.60 -15.74
CA TYR A 93 12.29 -3.03 -15.58
C TYR A 93 12.07 -2.50 -14.15
N TYR A 94 12.55 -3.21 -13.13
CA TYR A 94 12.49 -2.74 -11.75
C TYR A 94 13.23 -1.41 -11.55
N TYR A 95 14.45 -1.28 -12.10
CA TYR A 95 15.20 -0.04 -11.95
C TYR A 95 14.57 1.11 -12.74
N GLN A 96 13.93 0.83 -13.89
CA GLN A 96 13.11 1.81 -14.60
C GLN A 96 11.90 2.23 -13.77
N ALA A 97 11.15 1.28 -13.19
CA ALA A 97 9.98 1.56 -12.36
C ALA A 97 10.26 2.52 -11.19
N ARG A 98 11.49 2.49 -10.63
CA ARG A 98 11.91 3.45 -9.59
C ARG A 98 11.96 4.90 -10.09
N VAL A 99 12.36 5.08 -11.34
CA VAL A 99 12.35 6.39 -12.01
C VAL A 99 10.91 6.79 -12.31
N GLU A 100 10.11 5.86 -12.85
CA GLU A 100 8.70 6.11 -13.19
C GLU A 100 7.86 6.52 -11.98
N LEU A 101 8.00 5.86 -10.82
CA LEU A 101 7.29 6.27 -9.60
C LEU A 101 7.60 7.72 -9.20
N SER A 102 8.83 8.17 -9.43
CA SER A 102 9.24 9.55 -9.11
C SER A 102 8.57 10.55 -10.04
N ALA A 103 8.35 10.19 -11.32
CA ALA A 103 7.76 11.04 -12.35
C ALA A 103 6.23 10.97 -12.42
N ALA A 104 5.62 9.87 -11.96
CA ALA A 104 4.18 9.64 -12.07
C ALA A 104 3.36 10.71 -11.32
N THR A 105 2.33 11.22 -12.00
CA THR A 105 1.35 12.18 -11.46
C THR A 105 -0.07 11.62 -11.47
N ASP A 106 -0.36 10.71 -12.40
CA ASP A 106 -1.64 9.98 -12.45
C ASP A 106 -1.80 9.05 -11.24
N PRO A 107 -2.91 9.13 -10.47
CA PRO A 107 -3.10 8.34 -9.27
C PRO A 107 -3.02 6.83 -9.47
N ALA A 108 -3.56 6.30 -10.57
CA ALA A 108 -3.54 4.86 -10.83
C ALA A 108 -2.13 4.37 -11.16
N GLN A 109 -1.37 5.13 -11.94
CA GLN A 109 0.05 4.84 -12.19
C GLN A 109 0.89 4.94 -10.91
N VAL A 110 0.66 5.96 -10.08
CA VAL A 110 1.33 6.09 -8.77
C VAL A 110 1.07 4.85 -7.92
N ALA A 111 -0.20 4.44 -7.80
CA ALA A 111 -0.60 3.28 -7.03
C ALA A 111 0.03 1.98 -7.56
N ALA A 112 -0.04 1.76 -8.87
CA ALA A 112 0.51 0.57 -9.52
C ALA A 112 2.03 0.47 -9.33
N TRP A 113 2.78 1.55 -9.58
CA TRP A 113 4.23 1.56 -9.36
C TRP A 113 4.60 1.40 -7.89
N PHE A 114 3.88 2.07 -7.00
CA PHE A 114 4.13 1.98 -5.56
C PHE A 114 3.94 0.56 -5.05
N ILE A 115 2.86 -0.11 -5.46
CA ILE A 115 2.56 -1.49 -5.07
C ILE A 115 3.58 -2.44 -5.70
N TYR A 116 3.83 -2.35 -7.02
CA TYR A 116 4.82 -3.17 -7.71
C TYR A 116 6.19 -3.10 -7.01
N LEU A 117 6.71 -1.88 -6.78
CA LEU A 117 7.99 -1.70 -6.09
C LEU A 117 7.94 -2.24 -4.67
N ASN A 118 6.86 -2.06 -3.91
CA ASN A 118 6.76 -2.61 -2.55
C ASN A 118 6.78 -4.14 -2.53
N LYS A 119 6.26 -4.80 -3.57
CA LYS A 119 6.20 -6.26 -3.65
C LYS A 119 7.52 -6.86 -4.12
N THR A 120 8.24 -6.15 -4.98
CA THR A 120 9.49 -6.66 -5.59
C THR A 120 10.75 -6.12 -4.92
N CYS A 121 10.71 -5.03 -4.14
CA CYS A 121 11.90 -4.47 -3.50
C CYS A 121 12.35 -5.25 -2.27
N TYR A 122 13.62 -5.09 -1.89
CA TYR A 122 14.18 -5.70 -0.70
C TYR A 122 13.31 -5.42 0.54
N ASN A 123 12.74 -6.51 1.09
CA ASN A 123 11.96 -6.51 2.31
C ASN A 123 10.70 -5.63 2.31
N GLY A 124 10.19 -5.22 1.15
CA GLY A 124 9.02 -4.34 1.06
C GLY A 124 9.21 -3.01 1.79
N LEU A 125 10.45 -2.51 1.80
CA LEU A 125 10.80 -1.24 2.40
C LEU A 125 10.32 -0.09 1.49
N TYR A 126 9.82 0.98 2.11
CA TYR A 126 9.69 2.27 1.44
C TYR A 126 10.77 3.22 1.95
N ARG A 127 11.69 3.62 1.06
CA ARG A 127 12.76 4.56 1.37
C ARG A 127 13.05 5.44 0.17
N VAL A 128 13.20 6.74 0.43
CA VAL A 128 13.55 7.75 -0.56
C VAL A 128 14.87 8.44 -0.21
N ASN A 129 15.55 8.97 -1.23
CA ASN A 129 16.71 9.84 -1.04
C ASN A 129 16.27 11.29 -0.72
N ARG A 130 17.24 12.20 -0.50
CA ARG A 130 16.96 13.63 -0.21
C ARG A 130 16.21 14.37 -1.33
N ARG A 131 16.18 13.81 -2.55
CA ARG A 131 15.43 14.35 -3.70
C ARG A 131 14.05 13.68 -3.85
N GLY A 132 13.62 12.87 -2.90
CA GLY A 132 12.33 12.18 -2.93
C GLY A 132 12.28 10.91 -3.80
N GLY A 133 13.39 10.54 -4.47
CA GLY A 133 13.43 9.38 -5.34
C GLY A 133 13.57 8.06 -4.58
N PHE A 134 12.74 7.07 -4.91
CA PHE A 134 12.76 5.74 -4.29
C PHE A 134 14.12 5.03 -4.53
N ASN A 135 14.72 4.50 -3.46
CA ASN A 135 16.09 3.97 -3.50
C ASN A 135 16.30 2.62 -2.80
N VAL A 136 15.27 1.78 -2.75
CA VAL A 136 15.41 0.39 -2.27
C VAL A 136 15.84 -0.50 -3.43
N PRO A 137 16.86 -1.38 -3.26
CA PRO A 137 17.26 -2.32 -4.31
C PRO A 137 16.18 -3.39 -4.55
N LEU A 138 16.28 -4.07 -5.68
CA LEU A 138 15.44 -5.23 -5.99
C LEU A 138 15.63 -6.31 -4.90
N GLY A 139 14.55 -6.95 -4.50
CA GLY A 139 14.58 -8.08 -3.57
C GLY A 139 14.91 -9.39 -4.27
N ASP A 140 15.38 -10.37 -3.51
CA ASP A 140 15.69 -11.71 -4.00
C ASP A 140 14.47 -12.63 -3.81
N TYR A 141 13.42 -12.39 -4.60
CA TYR A 141 12.19 -13.17 -4.59
C TYR A 141 12.13 -14.04 -5.85
N THR A 142 11.95 -15.36 -5.67
CA THR A 142 11.79 -16.31 -6.79
C THR A 142 10.48 -16.13 -7.55
N ASP A 143 9.46 -15.60 -6.89
CA ASP A 143 8.16 -15.22 -7.47
C ASP A 143 7.61 -14.05 -6.62
N PRO A 144 7.92 -12.80 -6.98
CA PRO A 144 7.43 -11.67 -6.21
C PRO A 144 5.89 -11.60 -6.27
N PRO A 145 5.21 -11.43 -5.12
CA PRO A 145 3.77 -11.57 -4.99
C PRO A 145 2.93 -10.44 -5.59
#